data_AF-A0A2G5RRP3-F1
#
_entry.id   AF-A0A2G5RRP3-F1
#
_cell.length_a   1.000
_cell.length_b   1.000
_cell.length_c   1.000
_cell.angle_alpha   90.00
_cell.angle_beta   90.00
_cell.angle_gamma   90.00
#
_symmetry.space_group_name_H-M   'P 1'
#
loop_
_entity.id
_entity.type
_entity.pdbx_description
1 polymer ?
#
loop_
_entity_poly.entity_id
_entity_poly.type
_entity_poly.pdbx_seq_one_letter_code
_entity_poly.pdbx_strand_id
1 'polypeptide(L)'
;FKVDVRQVFDLPPVTIEVTQHEREVKSCPHCRCVQQAEFPPHVTNHVQYGPRLTALAVYLHHIQLIPYKRLSDTIEALYQHPISTGTLANMVKRGREALESNMDMIEDALLGSNILHVDETSLRINGKLAWVHVACTSRYTYLASHASRGKKATDDIGILPRYQGTMMHDGFGTYPRYTKATHALCHAHHLRELKGFIEQGHTWASRMTTFLLAAKQAVEAHHGALPEEEARRWERVYDRILAKAQHRLETMTPLPKKALAFIRRLQKRKEEALRFLREVHVPFDNNQAERDLRMVKVKENISGAFREEAFAQSFCITRSIVSTLTKHEKNVWDSLCLLLTGETLDRVLSTT
;
A
#
# COMPACT_ATOMS: atom_id res chain seq x y z
N PHE A 1 2.16 13.82 51.57
CA PHE A 1 2.37 12.39 51.27
C PHE A 1 2.99 12.28 49.88
N LYS A 2 4.12 11.57 49.73
CA LYS A 2 4.77 11.28 48.45
C LYS A 2 4.70 9.76 48.28
N VAL A 3 4.03 9.29 47.24
CA VAL A 3 3.96 7.85 46.92
C VAL A 3 5.06 7.57 45.91
N ASP A 4 5.99 6.66 46.24
CA ASP A 4 6.96 6.11 45.29
C ASP A 4 6.30 4.91 44.59
N VAL A 5 5.95 5.07 43.30
CA VAL A 5 5.25 4.04 42.50
C VAL A 5 6.22 3.42 41.51
N ARG A 6 6.26 2.09 41.47
CA ARG A 6 7.01 1.30 40.48
C ARG A 6 6.08 0.31 39.80
N GLN A 7 6.25 0.14 38.50
CA GLN A 7 5.44 -0.77 37.68
C GLN A 7 6.34 -1.81 37.02
N VAL A 8 5.89 -3.06 37.02
CA VAL A 8 6.48 -4.16 36.25
C VAL A 8 5.42 -4.60 35.24
N PHE A 9 5.77 -4.61 33.97
CA PHE A 9 4.91 -5.07 32.88
C PHE A 9 5.41 -6.45 32.44
N ASP A 10 4.55 -7.46 32.51
CA ASP A 10 4.86 -8.84 32.12
C ASP A 10 3.74 -9.41 31.23
N LEU A 11 4.03 -10.48 30.50
CA LEU A 11 3.04 -11.18 29.68
C LEU A 11 2.24 -12.17 30.53
N PRO A 12 0.90 -12.19 30.45
CA PRO A 12 0.12 -13.24 31.09
C PRO A 12 0.38 -14.60 30.42
N PRO A 13 0.15 -15.72 31.12
CA PRO A 13 0.11 -17.03 30.48
C PRO A 13 -0.90 -17.02 29.32
N VAL A 14 -0.46 -17.48 28.14
CA VAL A 14 -1.28 -17.47 26.92
C VAL A 14 -1.77 -18.90 26.64
N THR A 15 -3.08 -19.09 26.54
CA THR A 15 -3.70 -20.42 26.33
C THR A 15 -4.71 -20.39 25.19
N ILE A 16 -4.97 -21.55 24.59
CA ILE A 16 -6.07 -21.74 23.64
C ILE A 16 -7.34 -22.12 24.40
N GLU A 17 -8.42 -21.38 24.14
CA GLU A 17 -9.75 -21.73 24.60
C GLU A 17 -10.44 -22.66 23.59
N VAL A 18 -11.00 -23.76 24.09
CA VAL A 18 -11.72 -24.75 23.29
C VAL A 18 -13.19 -24.76 23.74
N THR A 19 -14.10 -24.43 22.83
CA THR A 19 -15.55 -24.60 23.05
C THR A 19 -16.01 -25.86 22.35
N GLN A 20 -16.55 -26.81 23.12
CA GLN A 20 -17.11 -28.05 22.60
C GLN A 20 -18.63 -27.89 22.40
N HIS A 21 -19.10 -28.16 21.18
CA HIS A 21 -20.53 -28.19 20.87
C HIS A 21 -20.98 -29.64 20.74
N GLU A 22 -22.02 -30.01 21.47
CA GLU A 22 -22.60 -31.36 21.45
C GLU A 22 -24.02 -31.32 20.94
N ARG A 23 -24.42 -32.38 20.26
CA ARG A 23 -25.82 -32.64 19.88
C ARG A 23 -26.15 -34.08 20.17
N GLU A 24 -27.38 -34.33 20.61
CA GLU A 24 -27.90 -35.68 20.69
C GLU A 24 -28.32 -36.17 19.29
N VAL A 25 -27.99 -37.42 18.99
CA VAL A 25 -28.41 -38.10 17.76
C VAL A 25 -29.22 -39.31 18.18
N LYS A 26 -30.51 -39.33 17.84
CA LYS A 26 -31.46 -40.38 18.24
C LYS A 26 -32.12 -41.01 17.03
N SER A 27 -32.29 -42.33 17.03
CA SER A 27 -33.10 -43.02 16.03
C SER A 27 -34.53 -43.16 16.54
N CYS A 28 -35.52 -42.79 15.73
CA CYS A 28 -36.91 -43.02 16.10
C CYS A 28 -37.21 -44.53 16.10
N PRO A 29 -37.73 -45.12 17.21
CA PRO A 29 -37.98 -46.55 17.28
C PRO A 29 -39.08 -47.02 16.31
N HIS A 30 -39.94 -46.12 15.83
CA HIS A 30 -41.04 -46.43 14.93
C HIS A 30 -40.63 -46.35 13.44
N CYS A 31 -40.12 -45.19 13.00
CA CYS A 31 -39.78 -44.97 11.58
C CYS A 31 -38.30 -45.19 11.25
N ARG A 32 -37.44 -45.44 12.25
CA ARG A 32 -35.97 -45.60 12.13
C ARG A 32 -35.20 -44.39 11.59
N CYS A 33 -35.88 -43.28 11.27
CA CYS A 33 -35.21 -42.04 10.89
C CYS A 33 -34.33 -41.51 12.03
N VAL A 34 -33.14 -41.02 11.67
CA VAL A 34 -32.21 -40.38 12.59
C VAL A 34 -32.62 -38.92 12.76
N GLN A 35 -32.87 -38.53 14.01
CA GLN A 35 -33.14 -37.16 14.42
C GLN A 35 -31.91 -36.59 15.13
N GLN A 36 -31.54 -35.36 14.78
CA GLN A 36 -30.40 -34.66 15.36
C GLN A 36 -30.66 -33.15 15.33
N ALA A 37 -30.13 -32.43 16.33
CA ALA A 37 -30.15 -30.97 16.30
C ALA A 37 -29.14 -30.41 15.28
N GLU A 38 -29.40 -29.19 14.80
CA GLU A 38 -28.44 -28.44 14.01
C GLU A 38 -27.40 -27.79 14.93
N PHE A 39 -26.15 -27.76 14.47
CA PHE A 39 -25.12 -26.96 15.13
C PHE A 39 -25.33 -25.47 14.82
N PRO A 40 -24.80 -24.55 15.65
CA PRO A 40 -24.74 -23.14 15.28
C PRO A 40 -24.12 -22.96 13.88
N PRO A 41 -24.59 -22.01 13.05
CA PRO A 41 -24.17 -21.90 11.65
C PRO A 41 -22.65 -21.75 11.42
N HIS A 42 -21.92 -21.24 12.42
CA HIS A 42 -20.47 -21.08 12.35
C HIS A 42 -19.69 -22.36 12.68
N VAL A 43 -20.32 -23.39 13.26
CA VAL A 43 -19.71 -24.68 13.58
C VAL A 43 -19.96 -25.64 12.42
N THR A 44 -18.99 -25.70 11.51
CA THR A 44 -19.10 -26.37 10.21
C THR A 44 -18.26 -27.64 10.10
N ASN A 45 -17.30 -27.83 11.00
CA ASN A 45 -16.39 -28.97 11.01
C ASN A 45 -16.24 -29.55 12.41
N HIS A 46 -15.86 -30.84 12.49
CA HIS A 46 -15.60 -31.51 13.78
C HIS A 46 -14.54 -30.81 14.63
N VAL A 47 -13.48 -30.32 13.98
CA VAL A 47 -12.47 -29.45 14.59
C VAL A 47 -12.27 -28.26 13.65
N GLN A 48 -12.38 -27.06 14.20
CA GLN A 48 -12.11 -25.83 13.48
C GLN A 48 -11.47 -24.81 14.41
N TYR A 49 -10.74 -23.88 13.80
CA TYR A 49 -10.10 -22.79 14.53
C TYR A 49 -10.91 -21.51 14.38
N GLY A 50 -11.12 -20.83 15.51
CA GLY A 50 -11.89 -19.61 15.57
C GLY A 50 -11.26 -18.40 14.85
N PRO A 51 -12.01 -17.28 14.77
CA PRO A 51 -11.59 -16.06 14.08
C PRO A 51 -10.36 -15.42 14.72
N ARG A 52 -10.21 -15.43 16.05
CA ARG A 52 -9.06 -14.81 16.73
C ARG A 52 -7.73 -15.47 16.40
N LEU A 53 -7.67 -16.81 16.38
CA LEU A 53 -6.47 -17.53 15.99
C LEU A 53 -6.19 -17.39 14.49
N THR A 54 -7.24 -17.36 13.67
CA THR A 54 -7.10 -17.08 12.23
C THR A 54 -6.56 -15.65 11.99
N ALA A 55 -7.05 -14.65 12.73
CA ALA A 55 -6.54 -13.28 12.69
C ALA A 55 -5.07 -13.20 13.08
N LEU A 56 -4.67 -13.92 14.13
CA LEU A 56 -3.28 -14.00 14.56
C LEU A 56 -2.39 -14.61 13.46
N ALA A 57 -2.83 -15.69 12.83
CA ALA A 57 -2.08 -16.31 11.73
C ALA A 57 -1.94 -15.36 10.52
N VAL A 58 -3.02 -14.70 10.12
CA VAL A 58 -3.01 -13.68 9.05
C VAL A 58 -2.09 -12.52 9.42
N TYR A 59 -2.19 -12.01 10.65
CA TYR A 59 -1.38 -10.93 11.17
C TYR A 59 0.11 -11.26 11.11
N LEU A 60 0.51 -12.38 11.70
CA LEU A 60 1.91 -12.78 11.73
C LEU A 60 2.44 -13.11 10.32
N HIS A 61 1.62 -13.70 9.45
CA HIS A 61 2.07 -14.10 8.13
C HIS A 61 2.16 -12.94 7.12
N HIS A 62 1.17 -12.06 7.06
CA HIS A 62 1.08 -11.00 6.05
C HIS A 62 1.56 -9.63 6.54
N ILE A 63 1.59 -9.39 7.85
CA ILE A 63 2.02 -8.12 8.44
C ILE A 63 3.43 -8.26 9.01
N GLN A 64 3.66 -9.26 9.84
CA GLN A 64 5.00 -9.55 10.40
C GLN A 64 5.86 -10.41 9.47
N LEU A 65 5.31 -10.84 8.33
CA LEU A 65 5.99 -11.57 7.26
C LEU A 65 6.64 -12.89 7.69
N ILE A 66 6.14 -13.52 8.76
CA ILE A 66 6.67 -14.77 9.29
C ILE A 66 6.37 -15.93 8.32
N PRO A 67 7.40 -16.65 7.81
CA PRO A 67 7.20 -17.84 6.97
C PRO A 67 6.44 -18.95 7.69
N TYR A 68 5.67 -19.76 6.95
CA TYR A 68 4.74 -20.75 7.54
C TYR A 68 5.36 -21.68 8.58
N LYS A 69 6.56 -22.23 8.34
CA LYS A 69 7.21 -23.11 9.32
C LYS A 69 7.51 -22.36 10.62
N ARG A 70 8.11 -21.17 10.52
CA ARG A 70 8.38 -20.31 11.68
C ARG A 70 7.10 -19.87 12.40
N LEU A 71 6.00 -19.66 11.67
CA LEU A 71 4.71 -19.32 12.26
C LEU A 71 4.13 -20.51 13.05
N SER A 72 4.22 -21.72 12.50
CA SER A 72 3.86 -22.96 13.20
C SER A 72 4.68 -23.13 14.48
N ASP A 73 6.00 -22.98 14.40
CA ASP A 73 6.89 -23.05 15.58
C ASP A 73 6.57 -21.96 16.62
N THR A 74 6.21 -20.75 16.17
CA THR A 74 5.83 -19.63 17.06
C THR A 74 4.54 -19.93 17.81
N ILE A 75 3.52 -20.47 17.12
CA ILE A 75 2.25 -20.82 17.76
C ILE A 75 2.46 -21.97 18.75
N GLU A 76 3.22 -23.00 18.37
CA GLU A 76 3.52 -24.11 19.27
C GLU A 76 4.30 -23.65 20.51
N ALA A 77 5.31 -22.79 20.36
CA ALA A 77 6.09 -22.30 21.49
C ALA A 77 5.29 -21.40 22.45
N LEU A 78 4.42 -20.53 21.93
CA LEU A 78 3.69 -19.55 22.74
C LEU A 78 2.37 -20.09 23.32
N TYR A 79 1.71 -21.01 22.61
CA TYR A 79 0.38 -21.52 22.96
C TYR A 79 0.39 -23.01 23.32
N GLN A 80 1.54 -23.68 23.26
CA GLN A 80 1.68 -25.14 23.45
C GLN A 80 0.75 -25.95 22.54
N HIS A 81 0.44 -25.38 21.36
CA HIS A 81 -0.51 -25.95 20.43
C HIS A 81 0.12 -26.21 19.07
N PRO A 82 0.44 -27.46 18.72
CA PRO A 82 1.02 -27.77 17.44
C PRO A 82 0.01 -27.52 16.32
N ILE A 83 0.41 -26.75 15.31
CA ILE A 83 -0.40 -26.45 14.14
C ILE A 83 0.40 -26.67 12.86
N SER A 84 -0.18 -27.39 11.91
CA SER A 84 0.49 -27.68 10.64
C SER A 84 0.56 -26.44 9.74
N THR A 85 1.58 -26.39 8.87
CA THR A 85 1.70 -25.34 7.85
C THR A 85 0.53 -25.33 6.86
N GLY A 86 -0.05 -26.50 6.57
CA GLY A 86 -1.25 -26.62 5.74
C GLY A 86 -2.48 -25.99 6.38
N THR A 87 -2.66 -26.20 7.69
CA THR A 87 -3.72 -25.53 8.47
C THR A 87 -3.55 -24.01 8.46
N LEU A 88 -2.32 -23.52 8.63
CA LEU A 88 -2.02 -22.09 8.55
C LEU A 88 -2.28 -21.51 7.17
N ALA A 89 -1.96 -22.24 6.10
CA ALA A 89 -2.30 -21.82 4.73
C ALA A 89 -3.81 -21.69 4.54
N ASN A 90 -4.60 -22.64 5.07
CA ASN A 90 -6.06 -22.58 5.04
C ASN A 90 -6.61 -21.41 5.86
N MET A 91 -6.03 -21.11 7.03
CA MET A 91 -6.39 -19.91 7.82
C MET A 91 -6.15 -18.63 7.03
N VAL A 92 -4.98 -18.50 6.40
CA VAL A 92 -4.63 -17.33 5.58
C VAL A 92 -5.57 -17.20 4.38
N LYS A 93 -5.93 -18.31 3.73
CA LYS A 93 -6.91 -18.33 2.63
C LYS A 93 -8.28 -17.81 3.08
N ARG A 94 -8.83 -18.31 4.19
CA ARG A 94 -10.10 -17.81 4.76
C ARG A 94 -10.00 -16.32 5.12
N GLY A 95 -8.85 -15.91 5.63
CA GLY A 95 -8.57 -14.51 5.90
C GLY A 95 -8.68 -13.65 4.66
N ARG A 96 -8.04 -14.05 3.55
CA ARG A 96 -8.19 -13.35 2.27
C ARG A 96 -9.66 -13.23 1.87
N GLU A 97 -10.42 -14.32 1.91
CA GLU A 97 -11.82 -14.35 1.47
C GLU A 97 -12.70 -13.36 2.25
N ALA A 98 -12.51 -13.26 3.57
CA ALA A 98 -13.20 -12.26 4.38
C ALA A 98 -12.79 -10.82 4.02
N LEU A 99 -11.51 -10.59 3.76
CA LEU A 99 -10.96 -9.27 3.46
C LEU A 99 -11.28 -8.77 2.05
N GLU A 100 -11.38 -9.67 1.08
CA GLU A 100 -11.62 -9.37 -0.34
C GLU A 100 -12.91 -8.58 -0.56
N SER A 101 -13.98 -8.92 0.18
CA SER A 101 -15.27 -8.22 0.14
C SER A 101 -15.21 -6.73 0.51
N ASN A 102 -14.12 -6.27 1.11
CA ASN A 102 -13.93 -4.88 1.53
C ASN A 102 -13.13 -4.05 0.52
N MET A 103 -12.64 -4.64 -0.57
CA MET A 103 -11.81 -3.96 -1.56
C MET A 103 -12.60 -2.95 -2.41
N ASP A 104 -13.87 -3.23 -2.71
CA ASP A 104 -14.74 -2.33 -3.48
C ASP A 104 -14.92 -0.98 -2.79
N MET A 105 -15.08 -0.98 -1.46
CA MET A 105 -15.16 0.25 -0.66
C MET A 105 -13.88 1.09 -0.78
N ILE A 106 -12.71 0.43 -0.75
CA ILE A 106 -11.43 1.11 -0.94
C ILE A 106 -11.35 1.71 -2.35
N GLU A 107 -11.73 0.95 -3.39
CA GLU A 107 -11.76 1.44 -4.76
C GLU A 107 -12.65 2.68 -4.90
N ASP A 108 -13.88 2.64 -4.40
CA ASP A 108 -14.82 3.76 -4.47
C ASP A 108 -14.27 5.01 -3.75
N ALA A 109 -13.67 4.81 -2.57
CA ALA A 109 -13.05 5.90 -1.82
C ALA A 109 -11.84 6.52 -2.54
N LEU A 110 -11.06 5.72 -3.28
CA LEU A 110 -9.96 6.20 -4.12
C LEU A 110 -10.49 6.95 -5.35
N LEU A 111 -11.53 6.43 -6.00
CA LEU A 111 -12.14 7.08 -7.17
C LEU A 111 -12.77 8.44 -6.84
N GLY A 112 -13.32 8.59 -5.62
CA GLY A 112 -13.86 9.85 -5.12
C GLY A 112 -12.83 10.83 -4.53
N SER A 113 -11.53 10.51 -4.58
CA SER A 113 -10.48 11.35 -3.99
C SER A 113 -9.98 12.45 -4.94
N ASN A 114 -9.48 13.56 -4.37
CA ASN A 114 -8.88 14.65 -5.15
C ASN A 114 -7.47 14.31 -5.65
N ILE A 115 -6.75 13.46 -4.92
CA ILE A 115 -5.40 13.02 -5.27
C ILE A 115 -5.24 11.51 -5.15
N LEU A 116 -4.64 10.91 -6.17
CA LEU A 116 -4.28 9.50 -6.19
C LEU A 116 -2.77 9.37 -6.39
N HIS A 117 -2.12 8.76 -5.41
CA HIS A 117 -0.72 8.38 -5.47
C HIS A 117 -0.60 7.01 -6.13
N VAL A 118 0.17 6.93 -7.21
CA VAL A 118 0.37 5.68 -7.96
C VAL A 118 1.86 5.41 -8.16
N ASP A 119 2.23 4.14 -8.08
CA ASP A 119 3.59 3.64 -8.33
C ASP A 119 3.53 2.11 -8.51
N GLU A 120 4.65 1.51 -8.87
CA GLU A 120 4.76 0.06 -9.02
C GLU A 120 6.14 -0.47 -8.62
N THR A 121 6.14 -1.69 -8.08
CA THR A 121 7.39 -2.39 -7.75
C THR A 121 7.38 -3.81 -8.28
N SER A 122 8.55 -4.31 -8.65
CA SER A 122 8.69 -5.68 -9.14
C SER A 122 8.62 -6.70 -8.02
N LEU A 123 8.24 -7.93 -8.36
CA LEU A 123 8.49 -9.11 -7.55
C LEU A 123 8.58 -10.36 -8.43
N ARG A 124 8.74 -11.53 -7.82
CA ARG A 124 8.69 -12.83 -8.51
C ARG A 124 7.47 -13.66 -8.11
N ILE A 125 6.71 -14.12 -9.11
CA ILE A 125 5.63 -15.10 -8.96
C ILE A 125 5.98 -16.32 -9.83
N ASN A 126 6.07 -17.49 -9.20
CA ASN A 126 6.47 -18.75 -9.82
C ASN A 126 7.75 -18.61 -10.69
N GLY A 127 8.77 -17.94 -10.14
CA GLY A 127 10.05 -17.64 -10.82
C GLY A 127 9.98 -16.54 -11.91
N LYS A 128 8.79 -16.11 -12.32
CA LYS A 128 8.59 -15.10 -13.37
C LYS A 128 8.49 -13.70 -12.77
N LEU A 129 8.97 -12.71 -13.52
CA LEU A 129 8.83 -11.29 -13.15
C LEU A 129 7.34 -10.91 -13.16
N ALA A 130 6.89 -10.30 -12.08
CA ALA A 130 5.58 -9.69 -11.93
C ALA A 130 5.74 -8.31 -11.27
N TRP A 131 4.63 -7.58 -11.16
CA TRP A 131 4.59 -6.22 -10.62
C TRP A 131 3.46 -6.11 -9.61
N VAL A 132 3.69 -5.41 -8.51
CA VAL A 132 2.61 -4.91 -7.65
C VAL A 132 2.45 -3.43 -7.93
N HIS A 133 1.23 -3.06 -8.27
CA HIS A 133 0.77 -1.70 -8.47
C HIS A 133 0.12 -1.20 -7.21
N VAL A 134 0.37 0.06 -6.85
CA VAL A 134 -0.35 0.74 -5.77
C VAL A 134 -1.17 1.90 -6.33
N ALA A 135 -2.38 2.04 -5.81
CA ALA A 135 -3.18 3.25 -5.91
C ALA A 135 -3.61 3.63 -4.48
N CYS A 136 -3.26 4.82 -4.02
CA CYS A 136 -3.47 5.18 -2.61
C CYS A 136 -3.68 6.67 -2.38
N THR A 137 -4.28 6.99 -1.24
CA THR A 137 -4.40 8.34 -0.67
C THR A 137 -3.73 8.35 0.71
N SER A 138 -3.84 9.45 1.46
CA SER A 138 -3.46 9.46 2.88
C SER A 138 -4.33 8.54 3.76
N ARG A 139 -5.50 8.07 3.27
CA ARG A 139 -6.46 7.27 4.04
C ARG A 139 -6.63 5.84 3.54
N TYR A 140 -6.62 5.63 2.22
CA TYR A 140 -6.94 4.36 1.59
C TYR A 140 -5.77 3.84 0.75
N THR A 141 -5.65 2.52 0.64
CA THR A 141 -4.61 1.85 -0.14
C THR A 141 -5.17 0.66 -0.88
N TYR A 142 -4.92 0.60 -2.18
CA TYR A 142 -5.22 -0.54 -3.03
C TYR A 142 -3.93 -1.06 -3.65
N LEU A 143 -3.61 -2.33 -3.41
CA LEU A 143 -2.50 -3.06 -4.01
C LEU A 143 -3.04 -4.18 -4.89
N ALA A 144 -2.44 -4.36 -6.05
CA ALA A 144 -2.73 -5.51 -6.91
C ALA A 144 -1.47 -6.01 -7.63
N SER A 145 -1.28 -7.33 -7.64
CA SER A 145 -0.24 -7.98 -8.43
C SER A 145 -0.70 -8.24 -9.85
N HIS A 146 0.17 -8.04 -10.83
CA HIS A 146 -0.10 -8.33 -12.23
C HIS A 146 1.20 -8.71 -12.97
N ALA A 147 1.10 -9.56 -14.00
CA ALA A 147 2.27 -10.01 -14.78
C ALA A 147 2.92 -8.88 -15.61
N SER A 148 2.13 -7.89 -16.04
CA SER A 148 2.59 -6.71 -16.77
C SER A 148 2.81 -5.50 -15.85
N ARG A 149 3.76 -4.64 -16.23
CA ARG A 149 3.98 -3.30 -15.64
C ARG A 149 3.16 -2.21 -16.33
N GLY A 150 2.85 -2.39 -17.61
CA GLY A 150 2.33 -1.32 -18.45
C GLY A 150 0.82 -1.14 -18.35
N LYS A 151 0.27 -0.34 -19.26
CA LYS A 151 -1.16 0.03 -19.32
C LYS A 151 -2.14 -1.14 -19.17
N LYS A 152 -1.84 -2.32 -19.73
CA LYS A 152 -2.67 -3.52 -19.56
C LYS A 152 -2.96 -3.80 -18.07
N ALA A 153 -1.94 -3.73 -17.22
CA ALA A 153 -2.07 -4.01 -15.81
C ALA A 153 -3.00 -3.02 -15.11
N THR A 154 -2.75 -1.73 -15.34
CA THR A 154 -3.51 -0.65 -14.72
C THR A 154 -4.93 -0.55 -15.27
N ASP A 155 -5.17 -1.00 -16.50
CA ASP A 155 -6.51 -1.16 -17.08
C ASP A 155 -7.26 -2.34 -16.46
N ASP A 156 -6.62 -3.50 -16.35
CA ASP A 156 -7.22 -4.70 -15.76
C ASP A 156 -7.53 -4.51 -14.26
N ILE A 157 -6.72 -3.72 -13.55
CA ILE A 157 -6.96 -3.33 -12.14
C ILE A 157 -8.17 -2.37 -12.03
N GLY A 158 -8.51 -1.62 -13.08
CA GLY A 158 -9.76 -0.85 -13.16
C GLY A 158 -9.76 0.56 -12.55
N ILE A 159 -8.85 0.88 -11.62
CA ILE A 159 -8.86 2.18 -10.91
C ILE A 159 -8.43 3.35 -11.82
N LEU A 160 -7.24 3.27 -12.41
CA LEU A 160 -6.64 4.38 -13.17
C LEU A 160 -7.47 4.82 -14.41
N PRO A 161 -8.11 3.91 -15.18
CA PRO A 161 -8.99 4.29 -16.29
C PRO A 161 -10.24 5.09 -15.88
N ARG A 162 -10.68 4.94 -14.62
CA ARG A 162 -11.91 5.53 -14.08
C ARG A 162 -11.67 6.80 -13.27
N TYR A 163 -10.44 7.00 -12.80
CA TYR A 163 -10.06 8.14 -11.96
C TYR A 163 -10.01 9.46 -12.74
N GLN A 164 -10.47 10.54 -12.11
CA GLN A 164 -10.63 11.87 -12.74
C GLN A 164 -9.98 13.02 -11.95
N GLY A 165 -9.45 12.77 -10.75
CA GLY A 165 -8.72 13.77 -9.97
C GLY A 165 -7.26 13.93 -10.42
N THR A 166 -6.40 14.41 -9.51
CA THR A 166 -4.96 14.56 -9.78
C THR A 166 -4.21 13.27 -9.46
N MET A 167 -3.46 12.74 -10.44
CA MET A 167 -2.63 11.54 -10.28
C MET A 167 -1.17 11.93 -10.05
N MET A 168 -0.63 11.60 -8.87
CA MET A 168 0.76 11.85 -8.48
C MET A 168 1.61 10.61 -8.75
N HIS A 169 2.67 10.77 -9.54
CA HIS A 169 3.49 9.63 -9.98
C HIS A 169 4.94 10.03 -10.33
N ASP A 170 5.79 9.02 -10.59
CA ASP A 170 7.23 9.15 -10.88
C ASP A 170 7.58 9.63 -12.31
N GLY A 171 6.57 9.78 -13.16
CA GLY A 171 6.72 10.11 -14.57
C GLY A 171 6.80 8.92 -15.53
N PHE A 172 6.57 7.67 -15.11
CA PHE A 172 6.54 6.51 -16.00
C PHE A 172 5.53 6.70 -17.15
N GLY A 173 5.93 6.33 -18.37
CA GLY A 173 5.23 6.65 -19.62
C GLY A 173 3.85 6.02 -19.82
N THR A 174 3.41 5.15 -18.89
CA THR A 174 2.04 4.61 -18.88
C THR A 174 1.05 5.64 -18.33
N TYR A 175 1.41 6.35 -17.27
CA TYR A 175 0.50 7.23 -16.54
C TYR A 175 -0.06 8.39 -17.38
N PRO A 176 0.73 9.11 -18.20
CA PRO A 176 0.22 10.22 -19.02
C PRO A 176 -0.80 9.81 -20.09
N ARG A 177 -1.06 8.50 -20.26
CA ARG A 177 -2.10 8.00 -21.18
C ARG A 177 -3.50 8.10 -20.59
N TYR A 178 -3.64 8.37 -19.29
CA TYR A 178 -4.92 8.51 -18.59
C TYR A 178 -5.39 9.97 -18.61
N THR A 179 -5.83 10.45 -19.78
CA THR A 179 -6.13 11.86 -20.03
C THR A 179 -7.37 12.42 -19.33
N LYS A 180 -8.17 11.57 -18.67
CA LYS A 180 -9.29 12.00 -17.81
C LYS A 180 -8.81 12.57 -16.48
N ALA A 181 -7.65 12.13 -16.01
CA ALA A 181 -7.00 12.64 -14.81
C ALA A 181 -6.06 13.79 -15.18
N THR A 182 -5.87 14.72 -14.24
CA THR A 182 -4.71 15.60 -14.27
C THR A 182 -3.51 14.87 -13.67
N HIS A 183 -2.30 15.39 -13.90
CA HIS A 183 -1.07 14.75 -13.44
C HIS A 183 -0.21 15.69 -12.61
N ALA A 184 0.45 15.11 -11.62
CA ALA A 184 1.48 15.72 -10.79
C ALA A 184 2.73 14.82 -10.77
N LEU A 185 3.92 15.43 -10.74
CA LEU A 185 5.19 14.72 -10.79
C LEU A 185 5.91 14.69 -9.45
N CYS A 186 6.43 13.52 -9.11
CA CYS A 186 7.23 13.30 -7.91
C CYS A 186 8.61 13.95 -7.98
N HIS A 187 8.84 15.00 -7.19
CA HIS A 187 10.15 15.65 -7.15
C HIS A 187 11.23 14.85 -6.42
N ALA A 188 10.89 13.85 -5.59
CA ALA A 188 11.91 12.94 -5.05
C ALA A 188 12.65 12.20 -6.18
N HIS A 189 11.98 11.87 -7.28
CA HIS A 189 12.61 11.29 -8.47
C HIS A 189 13.48 12.32 -9.21
N HIS A 190 12.97 13.54 -9.41
CA HIS A 190 13.76 14.62 -9.99
C HIS A 190 15.02 14.94 -9.18
N LEU A 191 14.92 15.00 -7.87
CA LEU A 191 16.05 15.27 -6.96
C LEU A 191 17.11 14.16 -7.04
N ARG A 192 16.70 12.88 -7.15
CA ARG A 192 17.63 11.76 -7.36
C ARG A 192 18.37 11.87 -8.70
N GLU A 193 17.67 12.17 -9.79
CA GLU A 193 18.30 12.39 -11.10
C GLU A 193 19.22 13.62 -11.09
N LEU A 194 18.78 14.73 -10.48
CA LEU A 194 19.57 15.96 -10.32
C LEU A 194 20.86 15.68 -9.54
N LYS A 195 20.82 14.88 -8.48
CA LYS A 195 22.02 14.46 -7.74
C LYS A 195 23.06 13.81 -8.66
N GLY A 196 22.63 12.89 -9.53
CA GLY A 196 23.51 12.27 -10.52
C GLY A 196 24.16 13.26 -11.48
N PHE A 197 23.45 14.33 -11.86
CA PHE A 197 24.03 15.40 -12.69
C PHE A 197 24.98 16.31 -11.89
N ILE A 198 24.72 16.56 -10.61
CA ILE A 198 25.61 17.30 -9.72
C ILE A 198 26.95 16.57 -9.59
N GLU A 199 26.93 15.25 -9.41
CA GLU A 199 28.12 14.39 -9.35
C GLU A 199 28.92 14.41 -10.67
N GLN A 200 28.27 14.72 -11.80
CA GLN A 200 28.89 14.94 -13.11
C GLN A 200 29.39 16.39 -13.31
N GLY A 201 29.30 17.27 -12.30
CA GLY A 201 29.76 18.65 -12.36
C GLY A 201 28.76 19.65 -12.95
N HIS A 202 27.51 19.26 -13.18
CA HIS A 202 26.49 20.16 -13.73
C HIS A 202 25.94 21.14 -12.68
N THR A 203 26.53 22.34 -12.63
CA THR A 203 26.08 23.44 -11.72
C THR A 203 24.60 23.84 -11.86
N TRP A 204 23.98 23.66 -13.03
CA TRP A 204 22.55 23.93 -13.22
C TRP A 204 21.68 22.97 -12.42
N ALA A 205 22.13 21.73 -12.20
CA ALA A 205 21.40 20.73 -11.44
C ALA A 205 21.36 21.11 -9.96
N SER A 206 22.47 21.61 -9.40
CA SER A 206 22.49 22.18 -8.04
C SER A 206 21.51 23.34 -7.89
N ARG A 207 21.48 24.26 -8.87
CA ARG A 207 20.54 25.39 -8.86
C ARG A 207 19.09 24.94 -8.91
N MET A 208 18.78 23.93 -9.74
CA MET A 208 17.43 23.37 -9.82
C MET A 208 17.05 22.64 -8.52
N THR A 209 17.96 21.88 -7.91
CA THR A 209 17.75 21.26 -6.60
C THR A 209 17.43 22.30 -5.53
N THR A 210 18.23 23.36 -5.42
CA THR A 210 17.97 24.46 -4.48
C THR A 210 16.63 25.12 -4.76
N PHE A 211 16.30 25.36 -6.03
CA PHE A 211 15.01 25.93 -6.42
C PHE A 211 13.84 25.06 -5.96
N LEU A 212 13.85 23.75 -6.27
CA LEU A 212 12.74 22.85 -5.93
C LEU A 212 12.54 22.75 -4.42
N LEU A 213 13.63 22.67 -3.64
CA LEU A 213 13.56 22.61 -2.19
C LEU A 213 13.06 23.93 -1.58
N ALA A 214 13.50 25.08 -2.10
CA ALA A 214 13.01 26.38 -1.66
C ALA A 214 11.53 26.59 -2.01
N ALA A 215 11.10 26.14 -3.19
CA ALA A 215 9.70 26.17 -3.60
C ALA A 215 8.82 25.30 -2.70
N LYS A 216 9.29 24.10 -2.33
CA LYS A 216 8.63 23.24 -1.34
C LYS A 216 8.43 23.98 0.00
N GLN A 217 9.49 24.57 0.53
CA GLN A 217 9.43 25.32 1.80
C GLN A 217 8.46 26.49 1.75
N ALA A 218 8.41 27.22 0.62
CA ALA A 218 7.45 28.30 0.43
C ALA A 218 6.01 27.77 0.45
N VAL A 219 5.71 26.69 -0.29
CA VAL A 219 4.37 26.06 -0.29
C VAL A 219 3.97 25.60 1.11
N GLU A 220 4.88 24.99 1.86
CA GLU A 220 4.65 24.55 3.24
C GLU A 220 4.36 25.73 4.18
N ALA A 221 5.09 26.84 4.03
CA ALA A 221 4.86 28.07 4.79
C ALA A 221 3.51 28.73 4.48
N HIS A 222 2.95 28.50 3.29
CA HIS A 222 1.63 28.97 2.86
C HIS A 222 0.52 27.91 3.01
N HIS A 223 0.70 26.91 3.87
CA HIS A 223 -0.30 25.88 4.17
C HIS A 223 -0.76 25.06 2.95
N GLY A 224 0.13 24.85 1.96
CA GLY A 224 -0.08 23.91 0.87
C GLY A 224 -0.26 24.52 -0.51
N ALA A 225 -0.46 25.84 -0.64
CA ALA A 225 -0.48 26.50 -1.95
C ALA A 225 -0.04 27.96 -1.85
N LEU A 226 0.65 28.44 -2.88
CA LEU A 226 1.08 29.83 -2.99
C LEU A 226 -0.01 30.72 -3.61
N PRO A 227 -0.05 32.01 -3.26
CA PRO A 227 -0.83 33.00 -4.00
C PRO A 227 -0.45 33.02 -5.49
N GLU A 228 -1.43 33.29 -6.35
CA GLU A 228 -1.30 33.29 -7.81
C GLU A 228 -0.07 34.05 -8.32
N GLU A 229 0.15 35.28 -7.83
CA GLU A 229 1.28 36.10 -8.26
C GLU A 229 2.63 35.53 -7.83
N GLU A 230 2.69 34.87 -6.68
CA GLU A 230 3.91 34.27 -6.17
C GLU A 230 4.23 32.98 -6.93
N ALA A 231 3.23 32.12 -7.16
CA ALA A 231 3.36 30.93 -8.01
C ALA A 231 3.91 31.30 -9.40
N ARG A 232 3.40 32.37 -10.02
CA ARG A 232 3.93 32.91 -11.30
C ARG A 232 5.39 33.35 -11.20
N ARG A 233 5.84 33.90 -10.06
CA ARG A 233 7.25 34.24 -9.87
C ARG A 233 8.12 32.98 -9.84
N TRP A 234 7.70 31.96 -9.10
CA TRP A 234 8.38 30.66 -9.05
C TRP A 234 8.48 30.01 -10.43
N GLU A 235 7.38 29.98 -11.19
CA GLU A 235 7.35 29.47 -12.57
C GLU A 235 8.33 30.20 -13.50
N ARG A 236 8.42 31.54 -13.41
CA ARG A 236 9.39 32.31 -14.22
C ARG A 236 10.84 31.99 -13.85
N VAL A 237 11.12 31.75 -12.57
CA VAL A 237 12.46 31.35 -12.12
C VAL A 237 12.79 29.94 -12.62
N TYR A 238 11.83 29.01 -12.54
CA TYR A 238 11.96 27.66 -13.09
C TYR A 238 12.33 27.68 -14.58
N ASP A 239 11.56 28.41 -15.39
CA ASP A 239 11.80 28.55 -16.84
C ASP A 239 13.19 29.11 -17.12
N ARG A 240 13.61 30.13 -16.36
CA ARG A 240 14.93 30.76 -16.52
C ARG A 240 16.07 29.81 -16.19
N ILE A 241 15.93 28.98 -15.16
CA ILE A 241 16.94 27.97 -14.80
C ILE A 241 17.08 26.96 -15.94
N LEU A 242 15.95 26.42 -16.43
CA LEU A 242 15.96 25.42 -17.49
C LEU A 242 16.45 25.97 -18.83
N ALA A 243 16.03 27.18 -19.23
CA ALA A 243 16.47 27.81 -20.47
C ALA A 243 17.98 28.07 -20.48
N LYS A 244 18.52 28.61 -19.38
CA LYS A 244 19.98 28.82 -19.23
C LYS A 244 20.75 27.50 -19.24
N ALA A 245 20.21 26.48 -18.58
CA ALA A 245 20.81 25.15 -18.55
C ALA A 245 20.82 24.53 -19.95
N GLN A 246 19.69 24.56 -20.66
CA GLN A 246 19.59 24.05 -22.02
C GLN A 246 20.59 24.72 -22.96
N HIS A 247 20.61 26.06 -23.00
CA HIS A 247 21.53 26.81 -23.86
C HIS A 247 23.00 26.42 -23.60
N ARG A 248 23.41 26.33 -22.32
CA ARG A 248 24.77 25.91 -21.96
C ARG A 248 25.09 24.47 -22.37
N LEU A 249 24.15 23.55 -22.24
CA LEU A 249 24.37 22.16 -22.62
C LEU A 249 24.45 21.99 -24.14
N GLU A 250 23.69 22.76 -24.92
CA GLU A 250 23.71 22.71 -26.38
C GLU A 250 25.05 23.21 -26.97
N THR A 251 25.79 24.05 -26.24
CA THR A 251 27.13 24.51 -26.65
C THR A 251 28.27 23.57 -26.22
N MET A 252 27.99 22.49 -25.47
CA MET A 252 29.02 21.56 -25.00
C MET A 252 29.35 20.48 -26.03
N THR A 253 30.64 20.13 -26.12
CA THR A 253 31.16 19.02 -26.92
C THR A 253 31.94 18.07 -26.02
N PRO A 254 31.56 16.77 -25.93
CA PRO A 254 30.42 16.14 -26.60
C PRO A 254 29.07 16.61 -26.02
N LEU A 255 28.01 16.54 -26.84
CA LEU A 255 26.67 16.94 -26.45
C LEU A 255 26.13 16.05 -25.30
N PRO A 256 25.79 16.61 -24.13
CA PRO A 256 25.33 15.85 -22.98
C PRO A 256 23.85 15.44 -23.13
N LYS A 257 23.59 14.44 -23.98
CA LYS A 257 22.23 14.00 -24.39
C LYS A 257 21.30 13.69 -23.21
N LYS A 258 21.81 13.05 -22.15
CA LYS A 258 20.99 12.68 -20.97
C LYS A 258 20.50 13.91 -20.20
N ALA A 259 21.38 14.87 -19.93
CA ALA A 259 21.04 16.12 -19.25
C ALA A 259 20.05 16.96 -20.08
N LEU A 260 20.25 17.02 -21.40
CA LEU A 260 19.32 17.68 -22.31
C LEU A 260 17.94 17.03 -22.34
N ALA A 261 17.88 15.70 -22.39
CA ALA A 261 16.61 14.97 -22.34
C ALA A 261 15.86 15.24 -21.02
N PHE A 262 16.57 15.30 -19.88
CA PHE A 262 16.00 15.63 -18.59
C PHE A 262 15.38 17.05 -18.57
N ILE A 263 16.12 18.06 -19.04
CA ILE A 263 15.63 19.44 -19.11
C ILE A 263 14.41 19.54 -20.01
N ARG A 264 14.46 18.95 -21.21
CA ARG A 264 13.32 18.96 -22.15
C ARG A 264 12.09 18.29 -21.56
N ARG A 265 12.27 17.22 -20.78
CA ARG A 265 11.17 16.53 -20.07
C ARG A 265 10.53 17.45 -19.03
N LEU A 266 11.35 18.14 -18.24
CA LEU A 266 10.89 19.12 -17.24
C LEU A 266 10.16 20.30 -17.88
N GLN A 267 10.69 20.86 -18.98
CA GLN A 267 10.03 21.92 -19.75
C GLN A 267 8.68 21.45 -20.31
N LYS A 268 8.65 20.27 -20.93
CA LYS A 268 7.44 19.71 -21.55
C LYS A 268 6.34 19.44 -20.53
N ARG A 269 6.70 19.00 -19.32
CA ARG A 269 5.76 18.64 -18.24
C ARG A 269 5.77 19.66 -17.10
N LYS A 270 6.00 20.93 -17.43
CA LYS A 270 6.09 22.03 -16.45
C LYS A 270 4.86 22.11 -15.56
N GLU A 271 3.67 22.10 -16.16
CA GLU A 271 2.40 22.19 -15.42
C GLU A 271 2.28 21.08 -14.38
N GLU A 272 2.62 19.85 -14.76
CA GLU A 272 2.58 18.69 -13.88
C GLU A 272 3.67 18.74 -12.79
N ALA A 273 4.86 19.24 -13.14
CA ALA A 273 5.95 19.41 -12.20
C ALA A 273 5.70 20.53 -11.19
N LEU A 274 5.01 21.61 -11.56
CA LEU A 274 4.81 22.77 -10.70
C LEU A 274 3.40 22.85 -10.09
N ARG A 275 2.54 21.86 -10.33
CA ARG A 275 1.17 21.81 -9.79
C ARG A 275 1.09 22.01 -8.28
N PHE A 276 2.05 21.46 -7.53
CA PHE A 276 2.16 21.61 -6.07
C PHE A 276 2.31 23.07 -5.60
N LEU A 277 2.67 24.01 -6.49
CA LEU A 277 2.72 25.43 -6.14
C LEU A 277 1.34 26.03 -5.92
N ARG A 278 0.29 25.45 -6.52
CA ARG A 278 -1.04 26.08 -6.64
C ARG A 278 -2.16 25.25 -6.02
N GLU A 279 -1.98 23.94 -5.93
CA GLU A 279 -3.03 23.02 -5.50
C GLU A 279 -2.71 22.42 -4.13
N VAL A 280 -3.47 22.82 -3.10
CA VAL A 280 -3.28 22.41 -1.70
C VAL A 280 -3.21 20.88 -1.51
N HIS A 281 -3.94 20.13 -2.33
CA HIS A 281 -4.02 18.68 -2.25
C HIS A 281 -2.87 17.96 -2.98
N VAL A 282 -1.98 18.68 -3.67
CA VAL A 282 -0.86 18.11 -4.44
C VAL A 282 0.44 18.28 -3.68
N PRO A 283 1.01 17.21 -3.11
CA PRO A 283 2.27 17.27 -2.39
C PRO A 283 3.46 17.34 -3.34
N PHE A 284 4.61 17.67 -2.77
CA PHE A 284 5.89 17.74 -3.49
C PHE A 284 6.42 16.37 -3.97
N ASP A 285 6.06 15.29 -3.26
CA ASP A 285 6.60 13.95 -3.50
C ASP A 285 5.52 12.86 -3.40
N ASN A 286 5.87 11.67 -3.89
CA ASN A 286 5.01 10.49 -3.95
C ASN A 286 5.30 9.51 -2.80
N ASN A 287 5.77 10.03 -1.65
CA ASN A 287 6.20 9.21 -0.52
C ASN A 287 5.08 8.31 0.03
N GLN A 288 3.81 8.63 -0.23
CA GLN A 288 2.69 7.77 0.16
C GLN A 288 2.73 6.42 -0.57
N ALA A 289 2.81 6.42 -1.90
CA ALA A 289 2.89 5.19 -2.70
C ALA A 289 4.15 4.38 -2.37
N GLU A 290 5.31 5.05 -2.24
CA GLU A 290 6.57 4.39 -1.91
C GLU A 290 6.51 3.68 -0.54
N ARG A 291 5.90 4.31 0.48
CA ARG A 291 5.70 3.70 1.80
C ARG A 291 4.78 2.50 1.74
N ASP A 292 3.67 2.59 1.01
CA ASP A 292 2.70 1.50 0.88
C ASP A 292 3.28 0.29 0.12
N LEU A 293 4.16 0.52 -0.86
CA LEU A 293 4.85 -0.55 -1.60
C LEU A 293 6.02 -1.18 -0.84
N ARG A 294 6.62 -0.49 0.15
CA ARG A 294 7.84 -0.94 0.83
C ARG A 294 7.75 -2.39 1.32
N MET A 295 6.60 -2.78 1.87
CA MET A 295 6.40 -4.13 2.43
C MET A 295 6.38 -5.23 1.38
N VAL A 296 6.11 -4.92 0.11
CA VAL A 296 6.25 -5.86 -1.01
C VAL A 296 7.71 -6.29 -1.15
N LYS A 297 8.65 -5.34 -1.12
CA LYS A 297 10.08 -5.63 -1.20
C LYS A 297 10.61 -6.33 0.05
N VAL A 298 10.12 -5.97 1.23
CA VAL A 298 10.50 -6.70 2.46
C VAL A 298 10.02 -8.16 2.39
N LYS A 299 8.81 -8.40 1.90
CA LYS A 299 8.29 -9.76 1.68
C LYS A 299 9.14 -10.55 0.67
N GLU A 300 9.53 -9.92 -0.44
CA GLU A 300 10.44 -10.52 -1.42
C GLU A 300 11.80 -10.85 -0.79
N ASN A 301 12.39 -9.95 0.01
CA ASN A 301 13.67 -10.19 0.66
C ASN A 301 13.63 -11.34 1.69
N ILE A 302 12.50 -11.52 2.39
CA ILE A 302 12.34 -12.57 3.41
C ILE A 302 11.98 -13.92 2.78
N SER A 303 11.08 -13.94 1.80
CA SER A 303 10.47 -15.16 1.24
C SER A 303 10.96 -15.51 -0.17
N GLY A 304 11.74 -14.64 -0.82
CA GLY A 304 12.28 -14.81 -2.16
C GLY A 304 11.24 -14.57 -3.27
N ALA A 305 10.24 -15.43 -3.38
CA ALA A 305 9.21 -15.37 -4.42
C ALA A 305 7.88 -15.94 -3.92
N PHE A 306 6.78 -15.50 -4.53
CA PHE A 306 5.50 -16.20 -4.41
C PHE A 306 5.50 -17.41 -5.33
N ARG A 307 4.99 -18.56 -4.87
CA ARG A 307 4.91 -19.78 -5.70
C ARG A 307 3.69 -19.79 -6.62
N GLU A 308 2.63 -19.09 -6.23
CA GLU A 308 1.35 -19.04 -6.95
C GLU A 308 0.84 -17.59 -6.97
N GLU A 309 0.09 -17.26 -8.02
CA GLU A 309 -0.51 -15.93 -8.19
C GLU A 309 -1.54 -15.64 -7.11
N ALA A 310 -2.35 -16.64 -6.74
CA ALA A 310 -3.32 -16.52 -5.65
C ALA A 310 -2.67 -16.06 -4.34
N PHE A 311 -1.44 -16.50 -4.01
CA PHE A 311 -0.75 -16.05 -2.80
C PHE A 311 -0.26 -14.60 -2.88
N ALA A 312 0.14 -14.15 -4.06
CA ALA A 312 0.49 -12.75 -4.28
C ALA A 312 -0.75 -11.85 -4.17
N GLN A 313 -1.89 -12.30 -4.71
CA GLN A 313 -3.19 -11.63 -4.57
C GLN A 313 -3.64 -11.58 -3.09
N SER A 314 -3.56 -12.71 -2.35
CA SER A 314 -3.83 -12.73 -0.90
C SER A 314 -3.05 -11.67 -0.14
N PHE A 315 -1.76 -11.58 -0.46
CA PHE A 315 -0.87 -10.62 0.16
C PHE A 315 -1.28 -9.18 -0.19
N CYS A 316 -1.59 -8.89 -1.45
CA CYS A 316 -2.02 -7.57 -1.88
C CYS A 316 -3.32 -7.13 -1.22
N ILE A 317 -4.35 -7.98 -1.20
CA ILE A 317 -5.65 -7.71 -0.53
C ILE A 317 -5.42 -7.43 0.95
N THR A 318 -4.72 -8.33 1.64
CA THR A 318 -4.46 -8.17 3.09
C THR A 318 -3.69 -6.89 3.38
N ARG A 319 -2.67 -6.57 2.58
CA ARG A 319 -1.86 -5.35 2.76
C ARG A 319 -2.64 -4.07 2.44
N SER A 320 -3.59 -4.12 1.50
CA SER A 320 -4.50 -3.01 1.20
C SER A 320 -5.35 -2.64 2.41
N ILE A 321 -5.99 -3.66 3.02
CA ILE A 321 -6.79 -3.48 4.24
C ILE A 321 -5.92 -3.02 5.41
N VAL A 322 -4.78 -3.67 5.65
CA VAL A 322 -3.88 -3.31 6.76
C VAL A 322 -3.35 -1.90 6.63
N SER A 323 -2.92 -1.48 5.42
CA SER A 323 -2.46 -0.10 5.21
C SER A 323 -3.59 0.90 5.47
N THR A 324 -4.81 0.60 5.01
CA THR A 324 -6.00 1.42 5.26
C THR A 324 -6.31 1.52 6.77
N LEU A 325 -6.34 0.40 7.50
CA LEU A 325 -6.56 0.38 8.95
C LEU A 325 -5.51 1.22 9.70
N THR A 326 -4.23 1.07 9.34
CA THR A 326 -3.14 1.85 9.95
C THR A 326 -3.28 3.35 9.67
N LYS A 327 -3.69 3.74 8.47
CA LYS A 327 -3.94 5.16 8.11
C LYS A 327 -5.10 5.78 8.89
N HIS A 328 -6.00 4.94 9.39
CA HIS A 328 -7.11 5.33 10.27
C HIS A 328 -6.82 5.06 11.75
N GLU A 329 -5.56 4.80 12.10
CA GLU A 329 -5.08 4.59 13.48
C GLU A 329 -5.81 3.43 14.21
N LYS A 330 -6.33 2.45 13.46
CA LYS A 330 -7.01 1.29 14.03
C LYS A 330 -6.02 0.21 14.44
N ASN A 331 -6.31 -0.47 15.56
CA ASN A 331 -5.57 -1.67 15.94
C ASN A 331 -5.82 -2.76 14.88
N VAL A 332 -4.76 -3.13 14.15
CA VAL A 332 -4.86 -4.04 13.02
C VAL A 332 -5.33 -5.43 13.44
N TRP A 333 -4.88 -5.95 14.59
CA TRP A 333 -5.26 -7.31 15.00
C TRP A 333 -6.71 -7.38 15.46
N ASP A 334 -7.17 -6.41 16.25
CA ASP A 334 -8.57 -6.33 16.68
C ASP A 334 -9.50 -6.14 15.47
N SER A 335 -9.09 -5.29 14.54
CA SER A 335 -9.81 -5.08 13.28
C SER A 335 -9.90 -6.35 12.45
N LEU A 336 -8.81 -7.11 12.30
CA LEU A 336 -8.84 -8.40 11.61
C LEU A 336 -9.78 -9.39 12.32
N CYS A 337 -9.85 -9.38 13.66
CA CYS A 337 -10.81 -10.22 14.38
C CYS A 337 -12.25 -9.86 14.00
N LEU A 338 -12.60 -8.56 13.98
CA LEU A 338 -13.94 -8.09 13.61
C LEU A 338 -14.30 -8.44 12.15
N LEU A 339 -13.37 -8.20 11.22
CA LEU A 339 -13.57 -8.50 9.80
C LEU A 339 -13.78 -10.01 9.57
N LEU A 340 -13.05 -10.86 10.29
CA LEU A 340 -13.22 -12.32 10.21
C LEU A 340 -14.53 -12.82 10.84
N THR A 341 -15.16 -12.04 11.70
CA THR A 341 -16.50 -12.33 12.23
C THR A 341 -17.63 -11.80 11.34
N GLY A 342 -17.29 -11.15 10.22
CA GLY A 342 -18.25 -10.65 9.24
C GLY A 342 -18.59 -9.16 9.36
N GLU A 343 -17.88 -8.38 10.20
CA GLU A 343 -17.99 -6.93 10.14
C GLU A 343 -17.38 -6.38 8.85
N THR A 344 -17.88 -5.23 8.40
CA THR A 344 -17.34 -4.54 7.23
C THR A 344 -16.25 -3.56 7.63
N LEU A 345 -15.35 -3.25 6.69
CA LEU A 345 -14.29 -2.26 6.88
C LEU A 345 -14.88 -0.90 7.25
N ASP A 346 -15.99 -0.48 6.63
CA ASP A 346 -16.68 0.77 6.97
C ASP A 346 -17.05 0.86 8.45
N ARG A 347 -17.66 -0.21 9.00
CA ARG A 347 -18.01 -0.27 10.42
C ARG A 347 -16.78 -0.22 11.32
N VAL A 348 -15.74 -0.98 10.99
CA VAL A 348 -14.47 -0.97 11.73
C VAL A 348 -13.82 0.41 11.72
N LEU A 349 -13.84 1.11 10.58
CA LEU A 349 -13.30 2.46 10.45
C LEU A 349 -14.14 3.50 11.21
N SER A 350 -15.46 3.30 11.30
CA SER A 350 -16.40 4.22 11.99
C SER A 350 -16.40 4.09 13.52
N THR A 351 -16.00 2.93 14.06
CA THR A 351 -15.98 2.67 15.50
C THR A 351 -14.79 3.40 16.11
N THR A 352 -15.01 4.42 16.96
CA THR A 352 -13.97 5.29 17.55
C THR A 352 -12.84 4.52 18.20
#